data_AF-A0A8S9WAR2-F1
#
_entry.id   AF-A0A8S9WAR2-F1
#
_cell.length_a   1.000
_cell.length_b   1.000
_cell.length_c   1.000
_cell.angle_alpha   90.00
_cell.angle_beta   90.00
_cell.angle_gamma   90.00
#
_symmetry.space_group_name_H-M   'P 1'
#
loop_
_entity.id
_entity.type
_entity.pdbx_description
1 polymer ?
#
loop_
_entity_poly.entity_id
_entity_poly.type
_entity_poly.pdbx_seq_one_letter_code
_entity_poly.pdbx_strand_id
1 'polypeptide(L)'
;MIDNVVIVGLLFAICIVMDVALLIISKILPMYYPSEVKQSRWESGNLPLKNQKYVMPMQYFGYMFMFMAAEPILVVLFLFSAYPMAPNFITLLLLSLLLLIPAIYVGFKASEEMASQRYVHK
;
A
#
# COMPACT_ATOMS: atom_id res chain seq x y z
N MET A 1 -1.85 -19.09 24.27
CA MET A 1 -1.14 -18.31 23.22
C MET A 1 -1.02 -19.10 21.93
N ILE A 2 -0.56 -20.36 21.98
CA ILE A 2 -0.49 -21.26 20.82
C ILE A 2 -1.87 -21.44 20.17
N ASP A 3 -2.93 -21.59 20.96
CA ASP A 3 -4.30 -21.78 20.43
C ASP A 3 -4.75 -20.60 19.54
N ASN A 4 -4.50 -19.36 19.97
CA ASN A 4 -4.84 -18.17 19.18
C ASN A 4 -4.03 -18.10 17.87
N VAL A 5 -2.75 -18.46 17.92
CA VAL A 5 -1.90 -18.50 16.71
C VAL A 5 -2.41 -19.57 15.74
N VAL A 6 -2.82 -20.73 16.25
CA VAL A 6 -3.40 -21.82 15.45
C VAL A 6 -4.73 -21.38 14.82
N ILE A 7 -5.60 -20.69 15.57
CA ILE A 7 -6.87 -20.17 15.06
C ILE A 7 -6.63 -19.16 13.94
N VAL A 8 -5.71 -18.21 14.12
CA VAL A 8 -5.37 -17.22 13.09
C VAL A 8 -4.77 -17.89 11.85
N GLY A 9 -3.86 -18.85 12.04
CA GLY A 9 -3.28 -19.62 10.94
C GLY A 9 -4.31 -20.41 10.15
N LEU A 10 -5.26 -21.05 10.85
CA LEU A 10 -6.37 -21.76 10.21
C LEU A 10 -7.27 -20.80 9.41
N LEU A 11 -7.57 -19.62 9.94
CA LEU A 11 -8.37 -18.61 9.26
C LEU A 11 -7.70 -18.16 7.95
N PHE A 12 -6.39 -17.87 7.98
CA PHE A 12 -5.63 -17.56 6.76
C PHE A 12 -5.67 -18.70 5.74
N ALA A 13 -5.50 -19.94 6.19
CA ALA A 13 -5.56 -21.10 5.31
C ALA A 13 -6.93 -21.23 4.63
N ILE A 14 -8.02 -21.02 5.37
CA ILE A 14 -9.39 -21.03 4.83
C ILE A 14 -9.57 -19.93 3.78
N CYS A 15 -9.13 -18.70 4.06
CA CYS A 15 -9.20 -17.60 3.09
C CYS A 15 -8.47 -17.93 1.78
N ILE A 16 -7.25 -18.46 1.87
CA ILE A 16 -6.45 -18.83 0.69
C ILE A 16 -7.14 -19.96 -0.10
N VAL A 17 -7.64 -20.99 0.58
CA VAL A 17 -8.36 -22.10 -0.08
C VAL A 17 -9.61 -21.60 -0.79
N MET A 18 -10.36 -20.70 -0.16
CA MET A 18 -11.56 -20.09 -0.76
C MET A 18 -11.20 -19.26 -2.00
N ASP A 19 -10.18 -18.42 -1.94
CA ASP A 19 -9.74 -17.61 -3.09
C ASP A 19 -9.28 -18.49 -4.25
N VAL A 20 -8.50 -19.54 -3.97
CA VAL A 20 -8.06 -20.49 -5.00
C VAL A 20 -9.24 -21.23 -5.60
N ALA A 21 -10.20 -21.69 -4.77
CA ALA A 21 -11.41 -22.35 -5.26
C ALA A 21 -12.23 -21.41 -6.17
N LEU A 22 -12.42 -20.16 -5.78
CA LEU A 22 -13.11 -19.15 -6.58
C LEU A 22 -12.36 -18.87 -7.89
N LEU A 23 -11.03 -18.76 -7.87
CA LEU A 23 -10.22 -18.59 -9.07
C LEU A 23 -10.38 -19.78 -10.02
N ILE A 24 -10.40 -21.01 -9.51
CA ILE A 24 -10.62 -22.22 -10.32
C ILE A 24 -12.03 -22.22 -10.93
N ILE A 25 -13.07 -21.98 -10.12
CA ILE A 25 -14.45 -21.90 -10.61
C ILE A 25 -14.59 -20.81 -11.66
N SER A 26 -13.99 -19.64 -11.45
CA SER A 26 -14.04 -18.52 -12.39
C SER A 26 -13.36 -18.81 -13.73
N LYS A 27 -12.45 -19.79 -13.79
CA LYS A 27 -11.82 -20.24 -15.04
C LYS A 27 -12.59 -21.34 -15.76
N ILE A 28 -13.31 -22.19 -15.02
CA ILE A 28 -13.99 -23.37 -15.59
C ILE A 28 -15.42 -23.03 -16.03
N LEU A 29 -16.16 -22.24 -15.23
CA LEU A 29 -17.58 -22.01 -15.44
C LEU A 29 -17.92 -21.10 -16.64
N PRO A 30 -17.21 -19.98 -16.89
CA PRO A 30 -17.61 -19.08 -17.97
C PRO A 30 -17.16 -19.57 -19.34
N MET A 31 -18.03 -19.36 -20.32
CA MET A 31 -17.69 -19.55 -21.72
C MET A 31 -16.97 -18.30 -22.23
N TYR A 32 -15.67 -18.42 -22.46
CA TYR A 32 -14.88 -17.32 -23.00
C TYR A 32 -15.03 -17.21 -24.52
N TYR A 33 -15.39 -16.01 -24.98
CA TYR A 33 -15.37 -15.62 -26.40
C TYR A 33 -14.29 -14.55 -26.61
N PRO A 34 -13.00 -14.94 -26.61
CA PRO A 34 -11.90 -14.01 -26.84
C PRO A 34 -12.00 -13.45 -28.25
N SER A 35 -11.92 -12.13 -28.37
CA SER A 35 -11.73 -11.43 -29.64
C SER A 35 -10.52 -10.51 -29.50
N GLU A 36 -9.87 -10.19 -30.62
CA GLU A 36 -8.71 -9.28 -30.62
C GLU A 36 -9.04 -7.95 -29.95
N VAL A 37 -10.24 -7.42 -30.18
CA VAL A 37 -10.73 -6.20 -29.52
C VAL A 37 -10.84 -6.36 -28.01
N LYS A 38 -11.37 -7.49 -27.51
CA LYS A 38 -11.51 -7.76 -26.07
C LYS A 38 -10.17 -8.02 -25.37
N GLN A 39 -9.16 -8.50 -26.11
CA GLN A 39 -7.82 -8.76 -25.59
C GLN A 39 -6.86 -7.57 -25.77
N SER A 40 -7.21 -6.61 -26.62
CA SER A 40 -6.43 -5.39 -26.80
C SER A 40 -6.37 -4.58 -25.50
N ARG A 41 -5.27 -3.84 -25.29
CA ARG A 41 -5.14 -2.96 -24.13
C ARG A 41 -6.21 -1.87 -24.19
N TRP A 42 -6.87 -1.63 -23.05
CA TRP A 42 -7.89 -0.59 -22.95
C TRP A 42 -7.31 0.80 -23.26
N GLU A 43 -7.70 1.34 -24.40
CA GLU A 43 -7.63 2.77 -24.70
C GLU A 43 -9.00 3.13 -25.26
N SER A 44 -9.77 3.94 -24.54
CA SER A 44 -11.17 4.31 -24.84
C SER A 44 -11.41 4.71 -26.30
N GLY A 45 -11.64 3.72 -27.18
CA GLY A 45 -11.85 3.89 -28.62
C GLY A 45 -10.61 4.14 -29.48
N ASN A 46 -9.38 4.02 -28.96
CA ASN A 46 -8.15 4.22 -29.74
C ASN A 46 -7.30 2.95 -29.78
N LEU A 47 -6.57 2.70 -30.87
CA LEU A 47 -5.63 1.57 -30.91
C LEU A 47 -4.51 1.81 -29.88
N PRO A 48 -4.15 0.80 -29.07
CA PRO A 48 -3.21 0.98 -27.99
C PRO A 48 -1.85 1.48 -28.51
N LEU A 49 -1.40 2.62 -27.99
CA LEU A 49 -0.13 3.20 -28.36
C LEU A 49 1.00 2.26 -27.90
N LYS A 50 1.89 1.89 -28.84
CA LYS A 50 3.05 1.01 -28.57
C LYS A 50 3.96 1.55 -27.47
N ASN A 51 4.01 2.87 -27.32
CA ASN A 51 4.82 3.56 -26.33
C ASN A 51 3.92 4.14 -25.23
N GLN A 52 4.23 3.74 -23.99
CA GLN A 52 3.56 4.26 -22.80
C GLN A 52 3.81 5.78 -22.72
N LYS A 53 2.76 6.59 -22.52
CA LYS A 53 2.93 8.05 -22.40
C LYS A 53 3.84 8.46 -21.23
N TYR A 54 3.98 7.61 -20.21
CA TYR A 54 4.78 7.87 -19.02
C TYR A 54 5.36 6.57 -18.46
N VAL A 55 6.61 6.61 -17.98
CA VAL A 55 7.34 5.42 -17.52
C VAL A 55 7.02 5.06 -16.07
N MET A 56 6.56 6.00 -15.23
CA MET A 56 6.12 5.75 -13.84
C MET A 56 5.33 6.95 -13.30
N PRO A 57 4.35 6.77 -12.40
CA PRO A 57 3.73 7.88 -11.68
C PRO A 57 4.67 8.28 -10.52
N MET A 58 5.70 9.07 -10.84
CA MET A 58 6.77 9.51 -9.92
C MET A 58 6.26 10.14 -8.61
N GLN A 59 5.00 10.60 -8.57
CA GLN A 59 4.40 11.25 -7.40
C GLN A 59 4.14 10.30 -6.23
N TYR A 60 3.84 9.01 -6.48
CA TYR A 60 3.56 8.07 -5.39
C TYR A 60 4.82 7.66 -4.61
N PHE A 61 6.01 7.78 -5.20
CA PHE A 61 7.26 7.45 -4.52
C PHE A 61 7.52 8.39 -3.33
N GLY A 62 7.23 9.69 -3.47
CA GLY A 62 7.34 10.63 -2.35
C GLY A 62 6.47 10.19 -1.16
N TYR A 63 5.21 9.86 -1.42
CA TYR A 63 4.29 9.37 -0.38
C TYR A 63 4.70 8.01 0.18
N MET A 64 5.31 7.13 -0.63
CA MET A 64 5.90 5.88 -0.15
C MET A 64 7.05 6.14 0.83
N PHE A 65 7.94 7.09 0.54
CA PHE A 65 9.01 7.47 1.46
C PHE A 65 8.49 8.08 2.77
N MET A 66 7.43 8.90 2.69
CA MET A 66 6.75 9.42 3.88
C MET A 66 6.19 8.27 4.75
N PHE A 67 5.53 7.28 4.13
CA PHE A 67 5.03 6.11 4.85
C PHE A 67 6.16 5.31 5.50
N MET A 68 7.23 5.00 4.76
CA MET A 68 8.38 4.26 5.29
C MET A 68 9.12 5.01 6.41
N ALA A 69 9.08 6.34 6.43
CA ALA A 69 9.63 7.14 7.53
C ALA A 69 8.74 7.10 8.79
N ALA A 70 7.41 7.08 8.61
CA ALA A 70 6.45 7.08 9.72
C ALA A 70 6.24 5.68 10.35
N GLU A 71 6.26 4.62 9.54
CA GLU A 71 6.02 3.24 9.98
C GLU A 71 6.89 2.81 11.18
N PRO A 72 8.23 2.91 11.17
CA PRO A 72 9.05 2.45 12.29
C PRO A 72 8.76 3.21 13.58
N ILE A 73 8.39 4.50 13.48
CA ILE A 73 8.00 5.33 14.62
C ILE A 73 6.70 4.79 15.23
N LEU A 74 5.72 4.45 14.40
CA LEU A 74 4.46 3.85 14.85
C LEU A 74 4.69 2.49 15.52
N VAL A 75 5.56 1.64 14.98
CA VAL A 75 5.89 0.33 15.57
C VAL A 75 6.47 0.51 16.97
N VAL A 76 7.41 1.42 17.15
CA VAL A 76 8.02 1.71 18.47
C VAL A 76 6.97 2.28 19.45
N LEU A 77 6.12 3.20 18.98
CA LEU A 77 5.03 3.76 19.79
C LEU A 77 4.03 2.68 20.25
N PHE A 78 3.65 1.77 19.36
CA PHE A 78 2.77 0.66 19.71
C PHE A 78 3.42 -0.30 20.70
N LEU A 79 4.73 -0.55 20.58
CA LEU A 79 5.46 -1.39 21.51
C LEU A 79 5.50 -0.79 22.92
N PHE A 80 5.71 0.53 23.03
CA PHE A 80 5.63 1.22 24.33
C PHE A 80 4.21 1.25 24.90
N SER A 81 3.20 1.37 24.04
CA SER A 81 1.77 1.33 24.44
C SER A 81 1.36 -0.05 24.97
N ALA A 82 1.91 -1.12 24.41
CA ALA A 82 1.56 -2.50 24.78
C ALA A 82 2.22 -2.99 26.08
N TYR A 83 3.24 -2.29 26.60
CA TYR A 83 3.98 -2.73 27.78
C TYR A 83 3.29 -2.30 29.10
N PRO A 84 3.30 -3.13 30.17
CA PRO A 84 2.66 -2.78 31.45
C PRO A 84 3.24 -1.55 32.15
N MET A 85 4.50 -1.21 31.86
CA MET A 85 5.17 0.02 32.30
C MET A 85 5.01 1.15 31.28
N ALA A 86 3.92 1.14 30.51
CA ALA A 86 3.67 2.13 29.47
C ALA A 86 3.77 3.55 30.05
N PRO A 87 4.40 4.48 29.31
CA PRO A 87 4.33 5.90 29.64
C PRO A 87 2.87 6.34 29.75
N ASN A 88 2.57 7.31 30.62
CA ASN A 88 1.24 7.93 30.68
C ASN A 88 0.78 8.34 29.26
N PHE A 89 -0.52 8.28 28.98
CA PHE A 89 -1.09 8.70 27.69
C PHE A 89 -0.53 10.05 27.20
N ILE A 90 -0.38 11.01 28.09
CA ILE A 90 0.15 12.34 27.77
C ILE A 90 1.61 12.25 27.26
N THR A 91 2.45 11.43 27.86
CA THR A 91 3.85 11.31 27.44
C THR A 91 3.96 10.56 26.12
N LEU A 92 3.13 9.53 25.89
CA LEU A 92 3.07 8.84 24.60
C LEU A 92 2.56 9.77 23.48
N LEU A 93 1.57 10.62 23.78
CA LEU A 93 1.05 11.63 22.84
C LEU A 93 2.12 12.67 22.50
N LEU A 94 2.84 13.19 23.49
CA LEU A 94 3.90 14.17 23.23
C LEU A 94 5.04 13.54 22.41
N LEU A 95 5.41 12.29 22.70
CA LEU A 95 6.43 11.56 21.96
C LEU A 95 5.98 11.25 20.52
N SER A 96 4.71 10.93 20.30
CA SER A 96 4.18 10.70 18.96
C SER A 96 4.16 11.98 18.13
N LEU A 97 3.73 13.11 18.71
CA LEU A 97 3.78 14.41 18.04
C LEU A 97 5.22 14.81 17.71
N LEU A 98 6.14 14.65 18.67
CA LEU A 98 7.54 15.01 18.51
C LEU A 98 8.25 14.18 17.41
N LEU A 99 7.91 12.90 17.25
CA LEU A 99 8.54 12.04 16.26
C LEU A 99 7.83 12.06 14.89
N LEU A 100 6.49 12.03 14.87
CA LEU A 100 5.72 11.94 13.61
C LEU A 100 5.63 13.26 12.87
N ILE A 101 5.44 14.40 13.56
CA ILE A 101 5.32 15.70 12.89
C ILE A 101 6.54 16.02 12.00
N PRO A 102 7.79 15.94 12.48
CA PRO A 102 8.94 16.24 11.62
C PRO A 102 9.11 15.22 10.50
N ALA A 103 8.85 13.93 10.76
CA ALA A 103 8.95 12.88 9.75
C ALA A 103 7.94 13.10 8.60
N ILE A 104 6.69 13.41 8.94
CA ILE A 104 5.64 13.72 7.96
C ILE A 104 5.94 15.02 7.22
N TYR A 105 6.37 16.06 7.94
CA TYR A 105 6.68 17.37 7.34
C TYR A 105 7.80 17.27 6.31
N VAL A 106 8.91 16.60 6.66
CA VAL A 106 10.04 16.40 5.74
C VAL A 106 9.64 15.51 4.57
N GLY A 107 8.92 14.41 4.83
CA GLY A 107 8.41 13.52 3.77
C GLY A 107 7.47 14.24 2.80
N PHE A 108 6.63 15.14 3.30
CA PHE A 108 5.70 15.92 2.48
C PHE A 108 6.45 16.92 1.59
N LYS A 109 7.39 17.67 2.17
CA LYS A 109 8.20 18.63 1.41
C LYS A 109 9.03 17.94 0.33
N ALA A 110 9.65 16.80 0.64
CA ALA A 110 10.39 16.02 -0.35
C ALA A 110 9.49 15.49 -1.48
N SER A 111 8.26 15.07 -1.13
CA SER A 111 7.27 14.63 -2.12
C SER A 111 6.84 15.77 -3.06
N GLU A 112 6.64 16.97 -2.51
CA GLU A 112 6.29 18.17 -3.29
C GLU A 112 7.44 18.58 -4.23
N GLU A 113 8.68 18.51 -3.78
CA GLU A 113 9.87 18.77 -4.61
C GLU A 113 9.94 17.78 -5.79
N MET A 114 9.79 16.49 -5.53
CA MET A 114 9.74 15.46 -6.58
C MET A 114 8.56 15.67 -7.54
N ALA A 115 7.41 16.14 -7.05
CA ALA A 115 6.26 16.44 -7.88
C ALA A 115 6.44 17.68 -8.74
N SER A 116 7.14 18.70 -8.24
CA SER A 116 7.36 19.98 -8.92
C SER A 116 8.43 19.90 -10.02
N GLN A 117 9.47 19.06 -9.87
CA GLN A 117 10.47 18.81 -10.91
C GLN A 117 9.87 18.30 -12.23
N ARG A 118 8.68 17.69 -12.18
CA ARG A 118 7.90 17.27 -13.36
C ARG A 118 7.47 18.44 -14.25
N TYR A 119 7.26 19.63 -13.68
CA TYR A 119 6.79 20.81 -14.43
C TYR A 119 7.92 21.59 -15.09
N VAL A 120 9.17 21.40 -14.65
CA VAL A 120 10.35 22.12 -15.17
C VAL A 120 10.92 21.45 -16.44
N HIS A 121 10.64 20.17 -16.65
CA HIS A 121 11.13 19.40 -17.81
C HIS A 121 10.05 19.19 -18.90
N LYS A 122 9.03 20.06 -18.92
CA LYS A 122 8.07 20.19 -20.02
C LYS A 122 8.37 21.47 -20.79
#